data_AF-A0A3D4B2F1-F1
#
_entry.id   AF-A0A3D4B2F1-F1
#
_cell.length_a   1.000
_cell.length_b   1.000
_cell.length_c   1.000
_cell.angle_alpha   90.00
_cell.angle_beta   90.00
_cell.angle_gamma   90.00
#
_symmetry.space_group_name_H-M   'P 1'
#
loop_
_entity.id
_entity.type
_entity.pdbx_description
1 polymer ?
#
loop_
_entity_poly.entity_id
_entity_poly.type
_entity_poly.pdbx_seq_one_letter_code
_entity_poly.pdbx_strand_id
1 'polypeptide(L)'
;LVWPVSIAAVANVFANYLASVVNIVTADTPGTGIVMDDISKAIIAASCVLLLTIINVAGVHWAGRVTNWFTYIKVGALGGLVVLGLVMASKGSMDHFSPFWGGSSGGGSPVSGFAFGAFGVAMITGLFSYEGWTFSSYVAGETRNPRRNLPLSIIVGMLFVMGIYMLANFVYILILPFEQVQTSSWIAADVMNVLVGEWGALFISIGVMCSTFGGVNVQILVAPRIFYAMAKDGLFFKSLTKVHPKFRTPAVSILCQGVLSALFALTPRYEDIISYGAFTSYSFSILAIAAVIVLRFTRPDAERPYKAWGYPVTPLLFLAV
;
A
#
# COMPACT_ATOMS: atom_id res chain seq x y z
N LEU A 1 10.29 5.16 12.20
CA LEU A 1 9.84 3.76 12.40
C LEU A 1 8.70 3.36 11.47
N VAL A 2 7.80 4.27 11.10
CA VAL A 2 6.68 4.01 10.17
C VAL A 2 7.11 3.31 8.87
N TRP A 3 8.20 3.75 8.22
CA TRP A 3 8.65 3.14 6.97
C TRP A 3 9.13 1.68 7.11
N PRO A 4 10.03 1.33 8.05
CA PRO A 4 10.38 -0.07 8.27
C PRO A 4 9.19 -1.00 8.54
N VAL A 5 8.18 -0.49 9.26
CA VAL A 5 6.93 -1.20 9.54
C VAL A 5 6.15 -1.47 8.27
N SER A 6 5.94 -0.45 7.43
CA SER A 6 5.20 -0.59 6.18
C SER A 6 5.88 -1.58 5.22
N ILE A 7 7.21 -1.58 5.19
CA ILE A 7 8.00 -2.56 4.40
C ILE A 7 7.76 -3.99 4.91
N ALA A 8 7.82 -4.18 6.22
CA ALA A 8 7.58 -5.47 6.85
C ALA A 8 6.14 -5.99 6.60
N ALA A 9 5.15 -5.10 6.69
CA ALA A 9 3.75 -5.41 6.42
C ALA A 9 3.57 -5.92 4.99
N VAL A 10 4.04 -5.19 3.98
CA VAL A 10 3.90 -5.60 2.57
C VAL A 10 4.71 -6.88 2.28
N ALA A 11 5.86 -7.08 2.94
CA ALA A 11 6.63 -8.31 2.82
C ALA A 11 5.92 -9.54 3.43
N ASN A 12 5.15 -9.35 4.50
CA ASN A 12 4.31 -10.41 5.05
C ASN A 12 3.17 -10.79 4.10
N VAL A 13 2.53 -9.81 3.46
CA VAL A 13 1.53 -10.09 2.41
C VAL A 13 2.17 -10.90 1.27
N PHE A 14 3.38 -10.55 0.83
CA PHE A 14 4.14 -11.35 -0.14
C PHE A 14 4.33 -12.81 0.32
N ALA A 15 4.78 -13.02 1.56
CA ALA A 15 5.03 -14.37 2.09
C ALA A 15 3.74 -15.19 2.21
N ASN A 16 2.64 -14.56 2.61
CA ASN A 16 1.34 -15.20 2.70
C ASN A 16 0.80 -15.64 1.33
N TYR A 17 0.88 -14.77 0.32
CA TYR A 17 0.48 -15.14 -1.04
C TYR A 17 1.42 -16.19 -1.66
N LEU A 18 2.72 -16.14 -1.35
CA LEU A 18 3.65 -17.20 -1.76
C LEU A 18 3.25 -18.55 -1.13
N ALA A 19 2.93 -18.57 0.16
CA ALA A 19 2.46 -19.77 0.84
C ALA A 19 1.15 -20.30 0.23
N SER A 20 0.21 -19.41 -0.12
CA SER A 20 -1.02 -19.78 -0.83
C SER A 20 -0.74 -20.38 -2.21
N VAL A 21 0.15 -19.77 -3.00
CA VAL A 21 0.57 -20.31 -4.30
C VAL A 21 1.24 -21.67 -4.15
N VAL A 22 2.14 -21.83 -3.17
CA VAL A 22 2.78 -23.13 -2.88
C VAL A 22 1.74 -24.17 -2.51
N ASN A 23 0.75 -23.82 -1.68
CA ASN A 23 -0.33 -24.72 -1.33
C ASN A 23 -1.11 -25.19 -2.57
N ILE A 24 -1.52 -24.26 -3.44
CA ILE A 24 -2.27 -24.58 -4.67
C ILE A 24 -1.44 -25.45 -5.62
N VAL A 25 -0.15 -25.15 -5.81
CA VAL A 25 0.70 -25.85 -6.78
C VAL A 25 1.12 -27.24 -6.29
N THR A 26 1.23 -27.45 -4.98
CA THR A 26 1.64 -28.74 -4.38
C THR A 26 0.47 -29.63 -4.01
N ALA A 27 -0.77 -29.16 -4.19
CA ALA A 27 -1.96 -29.92 -3.89
C ALA A 27 -2.23 -30.98 -4.98
N ASP A 28 -2.20 -32.26 -4.59
CA ASP A 28 -2.74 -33.35 -5.43
C ASP A 28 -4.28 -33.32 -5.49
N THR A 29 -4.92 -32.83 -4.43
CA THR A 29 -6.38 -32.59 -4.34
C THR A 29 -6.65 -31.29 -3.55
N PRO A 30 -7.80 -30.62 -3.74
CA PRO A 30 -8.09 -29.37 -3.03
C PRO A 30 -7.92 -29.52 -1.51
N GLY A 31 -7.04 -28.70 -0.93
CA GLY A 31 -6.75 -28.72 0.52
C GLY A 31 -5.64 -29.68 0.98
N THR A 32 -4.98 -30.43 0.10
CA THR A 32 -3.85 -31.31 0.47
C THR A 32 -2.46 -30.74 0.21
N GLY A 33 -2.38 -29.49 -0.27
CA GLY A 33 -1.12 -28.82 -0.52
C GLY A 33 -0.32 -28.53 0.75
N ILE A 34 0.96 -28.21 0.59
CA ILE A 34 1.83 -27.84 1.72
C ILE A 34 1.30 -26.56 2.37
N VAL A 35 1.02 -26.61 3.66
CA VAL A 35 0.66 -25.45 4.47
C VAL A 35 1.90 -24.97 5.21
N MET A 36 2.35 -23.75 4.90
CA MET A 36 3.46 -23.13 5.61
C MET A 36 2.98 -22.60 6.97
N ASP A 37 3.77 -22.85 8.01
CA ASP A 37 3.56 -22.27 9.33
C ASP A 37 3.98 -20.79 9.35
N ASP A 38 3.56 -20.06 10.38
CA ASP A 38 3.78 -18.61 10.45
C ASP A 38 5.26 -18.23 10.60
N ILE A 39 6.08 -19.10 11.18
CA ILE A 39 7.54 -18.88 11.28
C ILE A 39 8.17 -18.95 9.90
N SER A 40 7.80 -19.94 9.08
CA SER A 40 8.29 -20.02 7.69
C SER A 40 7.90 -18.79 6.87
N LYS A 41 6.66 -18.32 7.00
CA LYS A 41 6.20 -17.10 6.31
C LYS A 41 6.98 -15.87 6.78
N ALA A 42 7.20 -15.72 8.09
CA ALA A 42 7.98 -14.62 8.65
C ALA A 42 9.44 -14.62 8.17
N ILE A 43 10.07 -15.80 8.08
CA ILE A 43 11.42 -15.96 7.52
C ILE A 43 11.43 -15.56 6.05
N ILE A 44 10.47 -16.03 5.25
CA ILE A 44 10.34 -15.66 3.83
C ILE A 44 10.20 -14.14 3.66
N ALA A 45 9.36 -13.50 4.48
CA ALA A 45 9.16 -12.05 4.46
C ALA A 45 10.47 -11.31 4.78
N ALA A 46 11.17 -11.71 5.84
CA ALA A 46 12.45 -11.12 6.24
C ALA A 46 13.53 -11.34 5.16
N SER A 47 13.63 -12.55 4.59
CA SER A 47 14.55 -12.86 3.49
C SER A 47 14.27 -12.02 2.25
N CYS A 48 12.99 -11.82 1.89
CA CYS A 48 12.58 -10.97 0.77
C CYS A 48 13.06 -9.53 0.97
N VAL A 49 12.86 -8.96 2.16
CA VAL A 49 13.33 -7.62 2.52
C VAL A 49 14.85 -7.51 2.42
N LEU A 50 15.60 -8.47 2.98
CA LEU A 50 17.07 -8.46 2.95
C LEU A 50 17.60 -8.61 1.52
N LEU A 51 17.02 -9.51 0.72
CA LEU A 51 17.35 -9.69 -0.68
C LEU A 51 17.18 -8.38 -1.45
N LEU A 52 16.00 -7.76 -1.34
CA LEU A 52 15.70 -6.49 -2.00
C LEU A 52 16.58 -5.35 -1.50
N THR A 53 16.93 -5.33 -0.21
CA THR A 53 17.88 -4.37 0.36
C THR A 53 19.25 -4.50 -0.31
N ILE A 54 19.79 -5.71 -0.44
CA ILE A 54 21.08 -5.97 -1.09
C ILE A 54 21.04 -5.52 -2.56
N ILE A 55 19.97 -5.85 -3.28
CA ILE A 55 19.78 -5.44 -4.68
C ILE A 55 19.74 -3.91 -4.80
N ASN A 56 19.03 -3.23 -3.91
CA ASN A 56 18.91 -1.77 -3.94
C ASN A 56 20.23 -1.05 -3.58
N VAL A 57 21.07 -1.65 -2.74
CA VAL A 57 22.44 -1.14 -2.49
C VAL A 57 23.29 -1.25 -3.77
N ALA A 58 23.15 -2.33 -4.53
CA ALA A 58 23.93 -2.61 -5.74
C ALA A 58 23.50 -1.81 -7.00
N GLY A 59 22.32 -1.20 -7.04
CA GLY A 59 21.99 -0.28 -8.14
C GLY A 59 20.52 0.13 -8.29
N VAL A 60 20.26 1.43 -8.09
CA VAL A 60 18.92 2.06 -8.19
C VAL A 60 18.29 2.01 -9.58
N HIS A 61 19.10 2.09 -10.65
CA HIS A 61 18.59 2.15 -12.03
C HIS A 61 17.93 0.84 -12.48
N TRP A 62 18.41 -0.30 -11.99
CA TRP A 62 17.79 -1.61 -12.25
C TRP A 62 16.52 -1.77 -11.41
N ALA A 63 16.56 -1.36 -10.13
CA ALA A 63 15.41 -1.40 -9.24
C ALA A 63 14.22 -0.60 -9.80
N GLY A 64 14.45 0.59 -10.37
CA GLY A 64 13.39 1.41 -10.99
C GLY A 64 12.72 0.74 -12.21
N ARG A 65 13.49 0.09 -13.08
CA ARG A 65 12.92 -0.64 -14.24
C ARG A 65 12.09 -1.85 -13.81
N VAL A 66 12.58 -2.61 -12.83
CA VAL A 66 11.88 -3.75 -12.26
C VAL A 66 10.56 -3.31 -11.61
N THR A 67 10.56 -2.18 -10.89
CA THR A 67 9.33 -1.58 -10.34
C THR A 67 8.28 -1.30 -11.42
N ASN A 68 8.67 -0.71 -12.55
CA ASN A 68 7.70 -0.36 -13.60
C ASN A 68 6.98 -1.60 -14.15
N TRP A 69 7.71 -2.71 -14.35
CA TRP A 69 7.12 -3.99 -14.74
C TRP A 69 6.11 -4.49 -13.70
N PHE A 70 6.46 -4.45 -12.41
CA PHE A 70 5.52 -4.83 -11.34
C PHE A 70 4.31 -3.90 -11.25
N THR A 71 4.46 -2.62 -11.59
CA THR A 71 3.33 -1.67 -11.69
C THR A 71 2.38 -2.06 -12.82
N TYR A 72 2.89 -2.41 -14.00
CA TYR A 72 2.04 -2.87 -15.10
C TYR A 72 1.32 -4.18 -14.76
N ILE A 73 2.03 -5.13 -14.13
CA ILE A 73 1.45 -6.41 -13.71
C ILE A 73 0.32 -6.17 -12.69
N LYS A 74 0.54 -5.36 -11.65
CA LYS A 74 -0.49 -5.16 -10.61
C LYS A 74 -1.71 -4.39 -11.12
N VAL A 75 -1.50 -3.36 -11.96
CA VAL A 75 -2.60 -2.60 -12.56
C VAL A 75 -3.37 -3.47 -13.55
N GLY A 76 -2.66 -4.28 -14.34
CA GLY A 76 -3.27 -5.26 -15.24
C GLY A 76 -4.04 -6.35 -14.52
N ALA A 77 -3.51 -6.89 -13.42
CA ALA A 77 -4.19 -7.92 -12.62
C ALA A 77 -5.47 -7.37 -11.97
N LEU A 78 -5.41 -6.19 -11.35
CA LEU A 78 -6.57 -5.56 -10.74
C LEU A 78 -7.59 -5.11 -11.79
N GLY A 79 -7.14 -4.52 -12.89
CA GLY A 79 -8.00 -4.12 -14.00
C GLY A 79 -8.66 -5.32 -14.68
N GLY A 80 -7.93 -6.42 -14.86
CA GLY A 80 -8.45 -7.68 -15.36
C GLY A 80 -9.52 -8.27 -14.45
N LEU A 81 -9.29 -8.27 -13.13
CA LEU A 81 -10.30 -8.67 -12.15
C LEU A 81 -11.58 -7.83 -12.29
N VAL A 82 -11.44 -6.51 -12.37
CA VAL A 82 -12.59 -5.60 -12.51
C VAL A 82 -13.35 -5.89 -13.80
N VAL A 83 -12.65 -6.00 -14.93
CA VAL A 83 -13.28 -6.27 -16.24
C VAL A 83 -13.98 -7.62 -16.23
N LEU A 84 -13.33 -8.68 -15.75
CA LEU A 84 -13.92 -10.02 -15.68
C LEU A 84 -15.14 -10.05 -14.75
N GLY A 85 -15.05 -9.41 -13.58
CA GLY A 85 -16.18 -9.32 -12.65
C GLY A 85 -17.40 -8.61 -13.22
N LEU A 86 -17.18 -7.56 -14.01
CA LEU A 86 -18.28 -6.84 -14.69
C LEU A 86 -18.83 -7.61 -15.90
N VAL A 87 -17.97 -8.24 -16.72
CA VAL A 87 -18.41 -9.05 -17.87
C VAL A 87 -19.16 -10.31 -17.42
N MET A 88 -18.72 -10.91 -16.32
CA MET A 88 -19.34 -12.10 -15.72
C MET A 88 -20.28 -11.75 -14.57
N ALA A 89 -20.85 -10.54 -14.58
CA ALA A 89 -21.76 -10.06 -13.52
C ALA A 89 -22.97 -10.99 -13.30
N SER A 90 -23.33 -11.82 -14.28
CA SER A 90 -24.36 -12.86 -14.15
C SER A 90 -24.03 -13.94 -13.13
N LYS A 91 -22.76 -14.10 -12.73
CA LYS A 91 -22.33 -14.99 -11.63
C LYS A 91 -22.48 -14.34 -10.25
N GLY A 92 -22.70 -13.03 -10.20
CA GLY A 92 -22.93 -12.28 -8.97
C GLY A 92 -24.40 -11.99 -8.72
N SER A 93 -24.69 -11.27 -7.65
CA SER A 93 -26.03 -10.77 -7.34
C SER A 93 -25.98 -9.36 -6.76
N MET A 94 -26.93 -8.51 -7.16
CA MET A 94 -27.13 -7.19 -6.55
C MET A 94 -27.69 -7.31 -5.12
N ASP A 95 -28.27 -8.45 -4.76
CA ASP A 95 -28.80 -8.71 -3.42
C ASP A 95 -27.69 -8.76 -2.37
N HIS A 96 -26.44 -9.04 -2.77
CA HIS A 96 -25.28 -8.98 -1.87
C HIS A 96 -25.04 -7.56 -1.34
N PHE A 97 -25.59 -6.53 -1.99
CA PHE A 97 -25.54 -5.17 -1.48
C PHE A 97 -26.69 -4.84 -0.53
N SER A 98 -27.60 -5.77 -0.25
CA SER A 98 -28.73 -5.54 0.68
C SER A 98 -28.32 -4.98 2.06
N PRO A 99 -27.14 -5.28 2.65
CA PRO A 99 -26.70 -4.62 3.88
C PRO A 99 -26.44 -3.11 3.74
N PHE A 100 -26.30 -2.59 2.52
CA PHE A 100 -26.06 -1.17 2.24
C PHE A 100 -27.33 -0.41 1.84
N TRP A 101 -28.32 -1.10 1.26
CA TRP A 101 -29.54 -0.49 0.72
C TRP A 101 -30.82 -0.83 1.51
N GLY A 102 -30.81 -1.91 2.30
CA GLY A 102 -31.98 -2.48 2.95
C GLY A 102 -32.25 -1.93 4.34
N GLY A 103 -33.39 -1.24 4.50
CA GLY A 103 -34.02 -1.06 5.80
C GLY A 103 -34.58 -2.37 6.32
N SER A 104 -34.16 -2.76 7.53
CA SER A 104 -34.92 -3.58 8.50
C SER A 104 -35.73 -4.79 7.97
N SER A 105 -35.12 -5.97 7.98
CA SER A 105 -35.85 -7.23 8.17
C SER A 105 -35.05 -8.23 9.02
N GLY A 106 -34.38 -7.72 10.06
CA GLY A 106 -33.59 -8.52 11.00
C GLY A 106 -32.84 -7.65 12.01
N GLY A 107 -33.57 -7.02 12.95
CA GLY A 107 -33.04 -6.67 14.28
C GLY A 107 -31.82 -5.76 14.42
N GLY A 108 -31.38 -5.06 13.38
CA GLY A 108 -30.36 -4.01 13.47
C GLY A 108 -30.24 -3.30 12.14
N SER A 109 -30.57 -2.01 12.08
CA SER A 109 -30.24 -1.24 10.88
C SER A 109 -28.71 -1.19 10.80
N PRO A 110 -28.09 -1.48 9.64
CA PRO A 110 -26.64 -1.32 9.47
C PRO A 110 -26.22 0.16 9.64
N VAL A 111 -27.22 1.06 9.69
CA VAL A 111 -27.08 2.51 9.80
C VAL A 111 -27.78 3.08 11.06
N SER A 112 -28.29 2.27 12.00
CA SER A 112 -28.92 2.78 13.25
C SER A 112 -27.95 3.39 14.27
N GLY A 113 -26.71 3.58 13.87
CA GLY A 113 -25.79 4.50 14.50
C GLY A 113 -24.59 4.58 13.61
N PHE A 114 -24.31 5.75 13.05
CA PHE A 114 -22.93 6.10 12.72
C PHE A 114 -22.13 5.95 14.02
N ALA A 115 -21.68 4.73 14.32
CA ALA A 115 -20.79 4.48 15.42
C ALA A 115 -19.47 5.10 14.97
N PHE A 116 -19.31 6.38 15.29
CA PHE A 116 -18.19 7.21 14.83
C PHE A 116 -16.84 6.51 15.10
N GLY A 117 -16.78 5.71 16.18
CA GLY A 117 -15.65 4.82 16.48
C GLY A 117 -15.43 3.71 15.44
N ALA A 118 -16.47 2.97 15.03
CA ALA A 118 -16.34 1.90 14.03
C ALA A 118 -15.98 2.47 12.64
N PHE A 119 -16.57 3.62 12.28
CA PHE A 119 -16.19 4.35 11.07
C PHE A 119 -14.72 4.79 11.13
N GLY A 120 -14.27 5.36 12.26
CA GLY A 120 -12.88 5.76 12.46
C GLY A 120 -11.89 4.59 12.36
N VAL A 121 -12.22 3.43 12.93
CA VAL A 121 -11.39 2.21 12.82
C VAL A 121 -11.33 1.71 11.38
N ALA A 122 -12.45 1.67 10.66
CA ALA A 122 -12.48 1.31 9.23
C ALA A 122 -11.71 2.32 8.36
N MET A 123 -11.70 3.59 8.74
CA MET A 123 -10.92 4.62 8.05
C MET A 123 -9.42 4.42 8.21
N ILE A 124 -8.90 3.86 9.31
CA ILE A 124 -7.46 3.63 9.47
C ILE A 124 -6.94 2.67 8.39
N THR A 125 -7.62 1.54 8.17
CA THR A 125 -7.23 0.55 7.15
C THR A 125 -7.53 1.04 5.73
N GLY A 126 -8.63 1.80 5.55
CA GLY A 126 -8.94 2.47 4.29
C GLY A 126 -7.85 3.49 3.89
N LEU A 127 -7.48 4.38 4.82
CA LEU A 127 -6.45 5.39 4.61
C LEU A 127 -5.06 4.79 4.41
N PHE A 128 -4.75 3.66 5.05
CA PHE A 128 -3.53 2.90 4.77
C PHE A 128 -3.48 2.43 3.31
N SER A 129 -4.60 1.98 2.75
CA SER A 129 -4.68 1.53 1.34
C SER A 129 -4.36 2.64 0.34
N TYR A 130 -4.57 3.91 0.72
CA TYR A 130 -4.24 5.11 -0.06
C TYR A 130 -2.88 5.74 0.32
N GLU A 131 -2.12 5.14 1.23
CA GLU A 131 -0.79 5.64 1.59
C GLU A 131 0.20 5.50 0.41
N GLY A 132 1.26 6.31 0.42
CA GLY A 132 2.34 6.28 -0.59
C GLY A 132 2.31 7.44 -1.58
N TRP A 133 1.29 8.30 -1.53
CA TRP A 133 1.22 9.52 -2.35
C TRP A 133 2.40 10.48 -2.10
N THR A 134 2.98 10.46 -0.91
CA THR A 134 4.15 11.26 -0.52
C THR A 134 5.44 10.82 -1.23
N PHE A 135 5.52 9.57 -1.72
CA PHE A 135 6.73 9.04 -2.37
C PHE A 135 7.15 9.82 -3.61
N SER A 136 6.18 10.35 -4.37
CA SER A 136 6.46 11.21 -5.52
C SER A 136 7.26 12.45 -5.12
N SER A 137 7.00 12.99 -3.92
CA SER A 137 7.68 14.19 -3.41
C SER A 137 9.13 13.92 -3.01
N TYR A 138 9.47 12.69 -2.61
CA TYR A 138 10.83 12.33 -2.20
C TYR A 138 11.80 12.21 -3.38
N VAL A 139 11.26 11.97 -4.58
CA VAL A 139 12.01 11.94 -5.84
C VAL A 139 11.81 13.20 -6.67
N ALA A 140 11.33 14.28 -6.05
CA ALA A 140 11.12 15.58 -6.69
C ALA A 140 12.37 16.11 -7.41
N GLY A 141 13.56 15.91 -6.83
CA GLY A 141 14.84 16.32 -7.42
C GLY A 141 15.26 15.52 -8.65
N GLU A 142 14.72 14.32 -8.83
CA GLU A 142 14.99 13.43 -9.97
C GLU A 142 13.88 13.53 -11.04
N THR A 143 12.81 14.29 -10.76
CA THR A 143 11.63 14.40 -11.62
C THR A 143 11.85 15.43 -12.73
N ARG A 144 11.57 15.07 -13.99
CA ARG A 144 11.58 16.03 -15.10
C ARG A 144 10.45 17.05 -14.90
N ASN A 145 10.76 18.35 -14.96
CA ASN A 145 9.80 19.44 -14.73
C ASN A 145 8.95 19.27 -13.44
N PRO A 146 9.56 19.31 -12.25
CA PRO A 146 8.88 19.04 -10.97
C PRO A 146 7.67 19.94 -10.72
N ARG A 147 7.74 21.22 -11.13
CA ARG A 147 6.67 22.22 -10.91
C ARG A 147 5.33 21.79 -11.51
N ARG A 148 5.34 21.10 -12.65
CA ARG A 148 4.14 20.62 -13.34
C ARG A 148 3.87 19.14 -13.08
N ASN A 149 4.91 18.31 -13.13
CA ASN A 149 4.73 16.86 -13.13
C ASN A 149 4.45 16.29 -11.74
N LEU A 150 4.96 16.89 -10.65
CA LEU A 150 4.66 16.41 -9.30
C LEU A 150 3.19 16.58 -8.90
N PRO A 151 2.56 17.77 -9.07
CA PRO A 151 1.14 17.90 -8.77
C PRO A 151 0.28 16.99 -9.64
N LEU A 152 0.60 16.88 -10.93
CA LEU A 152 -0.15 16.02 -11.85
C LEU A 152 -0.02 14.54 -11.50
N SER A 153 1.19 14.06 -11.16
CA SER A 153 1.39 12.66 -10.80
C SER A 153 0.63 12.28 -9.54
N ILE A 154 0.57 13.18 -8.54
CA ILE A 154 -0.18 12.95 -7.30
C ILE A 154 -1.69 12.97 -7.57
N ILE A 155 -2.22 14.00 -8.25
CA ILE A 155 -3.67 14.15 -8.46
C ILE A 155 -4.22 13.07 -9.39
N VAL A 156 -3.63 12.92 -10.59
CA VAL A 156 -4.11 11.95 -11.58
C VAL A 156 -3.89 10.53 -11.07
N GLY A 157 -2.74 10.27 -10.44
CA GLY A 157 -2.45 8.97 -9.83
C GLY A 157 -3.47 8.62 -8.74
N MET A 158 -3.79 9.56 -7.84
CA MET A 158 -4.75 9.33 -6.77
C MET A 158 -6.17 9.09 -7.30
N LEU A 159 -6.63 9.90 -8.26
CA LEU A 159 -7.94 9.70 -8.88
C LEU A 159 -8.05 8.36 -9.61
N PHE A 160 -6.98 7.94 -10.28
CA PHE A 160 -6.92 6.63 -10.93
C PHE A 160 -7.00 5.49 -9.91
N VAL A 161 -6.23 5.56 -8.82
CA VAL A 161 -6.27 4.56 -7.73
C VAL A 161 -7.64 4.51 -7.07
N MET A 162 -8.25 5.67 -6.80
CA MET A 162 -9.60 5.77 -6.25
C MET A 162 -10.62 5.08 -7.14
N GLY A 163 -10.59 5.36 -8.46
CA GLY A 163 -11.51 4.74 -9.41
C GLY A 163 -11.38 3.22 -9.45
N ILE A 164 -10.16 2.69 -9.58
CA ILE A 164 -9.96 1.23 -9.67
C ILE A 164 -10.25 0.52 -8.34
N TYR A 165 -9.98 1.15 -7.19
CA TYR A 165 -10.32 0.58 -5.88
C TYR A 165 -11.84 0.57 -5.65
N MET A 166 -12.56 1.62 -6.02
CA MET A 166 -14.02 1.64 -5.94
C MET A 166 -14.64 0.56 -6.83
N LEU A 167 -14.15 0.41 -8.07
CA LEU A 167 -14.61 -0.63 -8.98
C LEU A 167 -14.28 -2.04 -8.47
N ALA A 168 -13.09 -2.25 -7.90
CA ALA A 168 -12.73 -3.54 -7.31
C ALA A 168 -13.64 -3.89 -6.13
N ASN A 169 -13.88 -2.95 -5.20
CA ASN A 169 -14.80 -3.17 -4.07
C ASN A 169 -16.23 -3.44 -4.54
N PHE A 170 -16.69 -2.73 -5.58
CA PHE A 170 -17.98 -3.02 -6.20
C PHE A 170 -18.04 -4.45 -6.74
N VAL A 171 -17.02 -4.89 -7.49
CA VAL A 171 -16.94 -6.26 -8.00
C VAL A 171 -16.86 -7.30 -6.88
N TYR A 172 -16.13 -7.03 -5.81
CA TYR A 172 -16.02 -7.94 -4.67
C TYR A 172 -17.39 -8.24 -4.05
N ILE A 173 -18.18 -7.20 -3.78
CA ILE A 173 -19.52 -7.35 -3.19
C ILE A 173 -20.51 -7.90 -4.23
N LEU A 174 -20.36 -7.54 -5.51
CA LEU A 174 -21.21 -8.11 -6.56
C LEU A 174 -21.06 -9.63 -6.65
N ILE A 175 -19.83 -10.15 -6.57
CA ILE A 175 -19.55 -11.58 -6.77
C ILE A 175 -19.68 -12.38 -5.47
N LEU A 176 -19.27 -11.83 -4.32
CA LEU A 176 -19.30 -12.54 -3.04
C LEU A 176 -20.36 -11.96 -2.09
N PRO A 177 -21.12 -12.83 -1.39
CA PRO A 177 -21.97 -12.40 -0.27
C PRO A 177 -21.18 -11.66 0.81
N PHE A 178 -21.83 -10.72 1.49
CA PHE A 178 -21.18 -9.85 2.47
C PHE A 178 -20.51 -10.62 3.61
N GLU A 179 -21.09 -11.74 4.05
CA GLU A 179 -20.53 -12.61 5.09
C GLU A 179 -19.21 -13.24 4.64
N GLN A 180 -19.10 -13.64 3.36
CA GLN A 180 -17.85 -14.19 2.82
C GLN A 180 -16.78 -13.11 2.70
N VAL A 181 -17.16 -11.87 2.35
CA VAL A 181 -16.24 -10.73 2.31
C VAL A 181 -15.66 -10.46 3.71
N GLN A 182 -16.44 -10.61 4.78
CA GLN A 182 -15.98 -10.41 6.16
C GLN A 182 -15.00 -11.47 6.65
N THR A 183 -15.17 -12.73 6.24
CA THR A 183 -14.34 -13.85 6.70
C THR A 183 -13.17 -14.15 5.77
N SER A 184 -13.16 -13.58 4.57
CA SER A 184 -12.12 -13.83 3.57
C SER A 184 -10.79 -13.20 3.98
N SER A 185 -9.75 -14.02 4.03
CA SER A 185 -8.37 -13.53 4.15
C SER A 185 -7.83 -13.00 2.83
N TRP A 186 -8.39 -13.41 1.68
CA TRP A 186 -7.86 -13.14 0.33
C TRP A 186 -8.96 -12.87 -0.69
N ILE A 187 -9.72 -11.79 -0.48
CA ILE A 187 -10.95 -11.46 -1.25
C ILE A 187 -10.74 -11.52 -2.77
N ALA A 188 -9.62 -11.01 -3.28
CA ALA A 188 -9.32 -11.04 -4.71
C ALA A 188 -9.19 -12.46 -5.28
N ALA A 189 -8.60 -13.38 -4.52
CA ALA A 189 -8.46 -14.79 -4.91
C ALA A 189 -9.81 -15.51 -4.87
N ASP A 190 -10.62 -15.26 -3.83
CA ASP A 190 -11.95 -15.85 -3.68
C ASP A 190 -12.90 -15.42 -4.80
N VAL A 191 -12.92 -14.13 -5.15
CA VAL A 191 -13.68 -13.60 -6.29
C VAL A 191 -13.25 -14.29 -7.59
N MET A 192 -11.94 -14.39 -7.83
CA MET A 192 -11.44 -15.03 -9.05
C MET A 192 -11.68 -16.54 -9.07
N ASN A 193 -11.77 -17.19 -7.91
CA ASN A 193 -12.18 -18.58 -7.80
C ASN A 193 -13.63 -18.78 -8.25
N VAL A 194 -14.55 -17.90 -7.84
CA VAL A 194 -15.95 -17.94 -8.31
C VAL A 194 -16.06 -17.65 -9.81
N LEU A 195 -15.28 -16.69 -10.31
CA LEU A 195 -15.33 -16.26 -11.71
C LEU A 195 -14.72 -17.28 -12.67
N VAL A 196 -13.53 -17.79 -12.38
CA VAL A 196 -12.69 -18.56 -13.32
C VAL A 196 -12.27 -19.93 -12.75
N GLY A 197 -12.52 -20.20 -11.47
CA GLY A 197 -12.06 -21.40 -10.77
C GLY A 197 -10.66 -21.25 -10.20
N GLU A 198 -10.06 -22.37 -9.79
CA GLU A 198 -8.77 -22.40 -9.09
C GLU A 198 -7.63 -21.73 -9.87
N TRP A 199 -7.64 -21.86 -11.20
CA TRP A 199 -6.68 -21.17 -12.07
C TRP A 199 -6.79 -19.64 -11.96
N GLY A 200 -8.01 -19.11 -11.87
CA GLY A 200 -8.23 -17.68 -11.64
C GLY A 200 -7.65 -17.21 -10.32
N ALA A 201 -7.93 -17.97 -9.25
CA ALA A 201 -7.39 -17.71 -7.92
C ALA A 201 -5.86 -17.77 -7.91
N LEU A 202 -5.26 -18.73 -8.60
CA LEU A 202 -3.81 -18.85 -8.75
C LEU A 202 -3.20 -17.64 -9.47
N PHE A 203 -3.73 -17.26 -10.64
CA PHE A 203 -3.19 -16.15 -11.41
C PHE A 203 -3.27 -14.81 -10.68
N ILE A 204 -4.40 -14.52 -10.01
CA ILE A 204 -4.50 -13.29 -9.22
C ILE A 204 -3.58 -13.33 -8.00
N SER A 205 -3.42 -14.49 -7.36
CA SER A 205 -2.51 -14.66 -6.22
C SER A 205 -1.06 -14.42 -6.61
N ILE A 206 -0.62 -14.94 -7.77
CA ILE A 206 0.69 -14.63 -8.35
C ILE A 206 0.80 -13.14 -8.66
N GLY A 207 -0.25 -12.52 -9.22
CA GLY A 207 -0.29 -11.08 -9.48
C GLY A 207 -0.11 -10.23 -8.21
N VAL A 208 -0.79 -10.58 -7.13
CA VAL A 208 -0.67 -9.90 -5.83
C VAL A 208 0.71 -10.15 -5.19
N MET A 209 1.24 -11.37 -5.29
CA MET A 209 2.60 -11.70 -4.86
C MET A 209 3.64 -10.85 -5.60
N CYS A 210 3.57 -10.76 -6.93
CA CYS A 210 4.44 -9.89 -7.71
C CYS A 210 4.24 -8.40 -7.35
N SER A 211 2.99 -7.97 -7.10
CA SER A 211 2.67 -6.60 -6.70
C SER A 211 3.34 -6.21 -5.39
N THR A 212 3.23 -7.07 -4.38
CA THR A 212 3.78 -6.84 -3.04
C THR A 212 5.30 -6.88 -3.05
N PHE A 213 5.92 -7.81 -3.78
CA PHE A 213 7.36 -7.82 -4.01
C PHE A 213 7.86 -6.51 -4.64
N GLY A 214 7.20 -6.03 -5.70
CA GLY A 214 7.51 -4.73 -6.31
C GLY A 214 7.25 -3.55 -5.36
N GLY A 215 6.25 -3.64 -4.49
CA GLY A 215 5.93 -2.64 -3.47
C GLY A 215 7.03 -2.50 -2.41
N VAL A 216 7.52 -3.64 -1.88
CA VAL A 216 8.66 -3.69 -0.96
C VAL A 216 9.89 -3.04 -1.61
N ASN A 217 10.17 -3.36 -2.87
CA ASN A 217 11.29 -2.78 -3.61
C ASN A 217 11.21 -1.25 -3.70
N VAL A 218 10.05 -0.69 -4.03
CA VAL A 218 9.85 0.77 -4.10
C VAL A 218 10.07 1.44 -2.75
N GLN A 219 9.53 0.87 -1.68
CA GLN A 219 9.67 1.45 -0.35
C GLN A 219 11.11 1.43 0.15
N ILE A 220 11.83 0.33 -0.08
CA ILE A 220 13.27 0.22 0.21
C ILE A 220 14.07 1.23 -0.60
N LEU A 221 13.68 1.47 -1.86
CA LEU A 221 14.36 2.42 -2.72
C LEU A 221 14.16 3.87 -2.26
N VAL A 222 12.93 4.24 -1.93
CA VAL A 222 12.53 5.65 -1.75
C VAL A 222 12.75 6.14 -0.32
N ALA A 223 12.32 5.39 0.69
CA ALA A 223 12.29 5.86 2.09
C ALA A 223 13.67 6.24 2.69
N PRO A 224 14.80 5.61 2.31
CA PRO A 224 16.13 5.98 2.83
C PRO A 224 16.56 7.42 2.50
N ARG A 225 15.95 8.06 1.49
CA ARG A 225 16.21 9.47 1.14
C ARG A 225 15.85 10.43 2.28
N ILE A 226 14.84 10.09 3.09
CA ILE A 226 14.44 10.91 4.25
C ILE A 226 15.51 10.83 5.34
N PHE A 227 15.95 9.62 5.70
CA PHE A 227 17.02 9.43 6.70
C PHE A 227 18.33 10.09 6.27
N TYR A 228 18.65 10.02 4.98
CA TYR A 228 19.80 10.71 4.39
C TYR A 228 19.68 12.24 4.54
N ALA A 229 18.53 12.83 4.19
CA ALA A 229 18.30 14.27 4.31
C ALA A 229 18.36 14.74 5.78
N MET A 230 17.68 14.04 6.70
CA MET A 230 17.74 14.35 8.14
C MET A 230 19.15 14.27 8.71
N ALA A 231 19.94 13.26 8.29
CA ALA A 231 21.33 13.13 8.70
C ALA A 231 22.22 14.26 8.15
N LYS A 232 21.92 14.78 6.95
CA LYS A 232 22.60 15.93 6.36
C LYS A 232 22.31 17.23 7.12
N ASP A 233 21.09 17.37 7.62
CA ASP A 233 20.66 18.50 8.45
C ASP A 233 21.14 18.40 9.92
N GLY A 234 21.91 17.35 10.27
CA GLY A 234 22.45 17.15 11.61
C GLY A 234 21.45 16.62 12.64
N LEU A 235 20.23 16.26 12.20
CA LEU A 235 19.15 15.74 13.05
C LEU A 235 19.24 14.23 13.29
N PHE A 236 20.20 13.54 12.64
CA PHE A 236 20.36 12.10 12.73
C PHE A 236 21.83 11.69 12.64
N PHE A 237 22.12 10.39 12.82
CA PHE A 237 23.50 9.89 12.87
C PHE A 237 24.27 10.21 11.57
N LYS A 238 25.45 10.83 11.70
CA LYS A 238 26.30 11.23 10.56
C LYS A 238 26.66 10.06 9.63
N SER A 239 26.69 8.82 10.13
CA SER A 239 26.98 7.63 9.33
C SER A 239 26.00 7.43 8.16
N LEU A 240 24.78 7.96 8.26
CA LEU A 240 23.72 7.82 7.25
C LEU A 240 23.84 8.81 6.10
N THR A 241 24.78 9.76 6.16
CA THR A 241 25.12 10.63 5.03
C THR A 241 26.10 9.96 4.04
N LYS A 242 26.60 8.76 4.35
CA LYS A 242 27.54 8.04 3.49
C LYS A 242 26.83 7.53 2.23
N VAL A 243 27.27 8.05 1.09
CA VAL A 243 26.83 7.62 -0.24
C VAL A 243 27.85 6.63 -0.80
N HIS A 244 27.38 5.54 -1.40
CA HIS A 244 28.24 4.55 -2.01
C HIS A 244 28.98 5.16 -3.21
N PRO A 245 30.32 5.08 -3.29
CA PRO A 245 31.11 5.79 -4.31
C PRO A 245 30.77 5.36 -5.74
N LYS A 246 30.55 4.06 -5.97
CA LYS A 246 30.19 3.50 -7.29
C LYS A 246 28.72 3.69 -7.69
N PHE A 247 27.78 3.36 -6.80
CA PHE A 247 26.35 3.31 -7.13
C PHE A 247 25.59 4.61 -6.83
N ARG A 248 26.23 5.56 -6.12
CA ARG A 248 25.63 6.83 -5.70
C ARG A 248 24.35 6.67 -4.86
N THR A 249 24.25 5.57 -4.12
CA THR A 249 23.13 5.22 -3.25
C THR A 249 23.44 5.50 -1.78
N PRO A 250 22.47 5.90 -0.94
CA PRO A 250 22.68 6.04 0.50
C PRO A 250 22.70 4.65 1.17
N ALA A 251 23.76 3.88 0.90
CA ALA A 251 23.84 2.45 1.24
C ALA A 251 23.63 2.17 2.74
N VAL A 252 24.18 3.00 3.63
CA VAL A 252 24.02 2.84 5.08
C VAL A 252 22.56 3.03 5.49
N SER A 253 21.87 4.01 4.90
CA SER A 253 20.44 4.26 5.18
C SER A 253 19.55 3.13 4.66
N ILE A 254 19.86 2.60 3.47
CA ILE A 254 19.16 1.46 2.90
C ILE A 254 19.33 0.23 3.80
N LEU A 255 20.57 -0.09 4.20
CA LEU A 255 20.87 -1.23 5.06
C LEU A 255 20.21 -1.12 6.44
N CYS A 256 20.31 0.05 7.09
CA CYS A 256 19.71 0.27 8.40
C CYS A 256 18.18 0.08 8.34
N GLN A 257 17.52 0.67 7.33
CA GLN A 257 16.09 0.50 7.13
C GLN A 257 15.73 -0.95 6.80
N GLY A 258 16.47 -1.61 5.90
CA GLY A 258 16.22 -2.99 5.50
C GLY A 258 16.35 -3.97 6.66
N VAL A 259 17.38 -3.83 7.49
CA VAL A 259 17.57 -4.66 8.69
C VAL A 259 16.44 -4.44 9.70
N LEU A 260 16.08 -3.18 9.99
CA LEU A 260 14.95 -2.88 10.87
C LEU A 260 13.64 -3.46 10.33
N SER A 261 13.41 -3.35 9.02
CA SER A 261 12.22 -3.89 8.36
C SER A 261 12.19 -5.42 8.44
N ALA A 262 13.32 -6.09 8.27
CA ALA A 262 13.43 -7.54 8.39
C ALA A 262 13.15 -8.01 9.84
N LEU A 263 13.63 -7.27 10.84
CA LEU A 263 13.31 -7.54 12.25
C LEU A 263 11.81 -7.39 12.54
N PHE A 264 11.17 -6.34 12.01
CA PHE A 264 9.72 -6.18 12.11
C PHE A 264 8.97 -7.30 11.37
N ALA A 265 9.48 -7.79 10.24
CA ALA A 265 8.87 -8.87 9.49
C ALA A 265 8.86 -10.21 10.25
N LEU A 266 9.81 -10.41 11.18
CA LEU A 266 9.84 -11.56 12.08
C LEU A 266 8.81 -11.48 13.23
N THR A 267 8.09 -10.36 13.36
CA THR A 267 7.11 -10.17 14.44
C THR A 267 5.71 -10.65 13.98
N PRO A 268 5.03 -11.54 14.73
CA PRO A 268 3.77 -12.17 14.31
C PRO A 268 2.56 -11.23 14.13
N ARG A 269 2.61 -9.98 14.60
CA ARG A 269 1.45 -9.07 14.67
C ARG A 269 1.55 -7.88 13.73
N TYR A 270 1.68 -8.09 12.42
CA TYR A 270 1.86 -6.97 11.48
C TYR A 270 0.63 -6.04 11.36
N GLU A 271 -0.59 -6.54 11.57
CA GLU A 271 -1.85 -5.77 11.40
C GLU A 271 -1.98 -4.63 12.42
N ASP A 272 -1.64 -4.91 13.68
CA ASP A 272 -1.55 -3.89 14.73
C ASP A 272 -0.55 -2.80 14.32
N ILE A 273 0.60 -3.22 13.80
CA ILE A 273 1.71 -2.31 13.47
C ILE A 273 1.36 -1.44 12.24
N ILE A 274 0.62 -1.97 11.24
CA ILE A 274 0.07 -1.18 10.12
C ILE A 274 -0.82 -0.06 10.65
N SER A 275 -1.74 -0.39 11.55
CA SER A 275 -2.73 0.56 12.08
C SER A 275 -2.05 1.71 12.82
N TYR A 276 -1.05 1.42 13.66
CA TYR A 276 -0.24 2.44 14.33
C TYR A 276 0.62 3.25 13.34
N GLY A 277 1.17 2.59 12.31
CA GLY A 277 1.98 3.23 11.28
C GLY A 277 1.18 4.27 10.48
N ALA A 278 0.00 3.88 10.00
CA ALA A 278 -0.91 4.77 9.28
C ALA A 278 -1.31 5.96 10.16
N PHE A 279 -1.79 5.71 11.38
CA PHE A 279 -2.16 6.78 12.31
C PHE A 279 -1.02 7.79 12.54
N THR A 280 0.20 7.29 12.72
CA THR A 280 1.40 8.13 12.89
C THR A 280 1.69 8.95 11.63
N SER A 281 1.67 8.31 10.44
CA SER A 281 1.91 8.95 9.14
C SER A 281 0.93 10.10 8.87
N TYR A 282 -0.36 9.88 9.13
CA TYR A 282 -1.40 10.89 8.97
C TYR A 282 -1.29 12.01 10.00
N SER A 283 -0.95 11.70 11.26
CA SER A 283 -0.72 12.72 12.29
C SER A 283 0.40 13.70 11.90
N PHE A 284 1.51 13.21 11.37
CA PHE A 284 2.58 14.08 10.86
C PHE A 284 2.17 14.84 9.59
N SER A 285 1.32 14.25 8.74
CA SER A 285 0.79 14.92 7.56
C SER A 285 -0.13 16.08 7.93
N ILE A 286 -0.97 15.92 8.95
CA ILE A 286 -1.81 16.98 9.54
C ILE A 286 -0.92 18.15 10.02
N LEU A 287 0.13 17.85 10.79
CA LEU A 287 1.07 18.87 11.26
C LEU A 287 1.78 19.60 10.10
N ALA A 288 2.20 18.86 9.07
CA ALA A 288 2.84 19.44 7.89
C ALA A 288 1.87 20.38 7.12
N ILE A 289 0.60 20.00 6.98
CA ILE A 289 -0.41 20.81 6.30
C ILE A 289 -0.80 22.02 7.14
N ALA A 290 -0.93 21.88 8.46
CA ALA A 290 -1.11 23.00 9.38
C ALA A 290 0.06 23.99 9.28
N ALA A 291 1.30 23.50 9.17
CA ALA A 291 2.47 24.34 8.97
C ALA A 291 2.39 25.14 7.66
N VAL A 292 1.78 24.63 6.59
CA VAL A 292 1.56 25.42 5.34
C VAL A 292 0.68 26.63 5.61
N ILE A 293 -0.35 26.51 6.43
CA ILE A 293 -1.22 27.63 6.83
C ILE A 293 -0.41 28.66 7.61
N VAL A 294 0.34 28.22 8.63
CA VAL A 294 1.20 29.10 9.45
C VAL A 294 2.28 29.78 8.62
N LEU A 295 2.92 29.07 7.69
CA LEU A 295 3.95 29.61 6.79
C LEU A 295 3.41 30.64 5.81
N ARG A 296 2.10 30.64 5.52
CA ARG A 296 1.48 31.72 4.73
C ARG A 296 1.42 33.03 5.48
N PHE A 297 1.17 32.98 6.79
CA PHE A 297 1.15 34.17 7.65
C PHE A 297 2.55 34.64 8.03
N THR A 298 3.45 33.70 8.36
CA THR A 298 4.80 34.03 8.86
C THR A 298 5.81 34.35 7.76
N ARG A 299 5.63 33.82 6.54
CA ARG A 299 6.51 34.05 5.39
C ARG A 299 5.71 34.40 4.13
N PRO A 300 5.04 35.56 4.10
CA PRO A 300 4.14 35.93 2.99
C PRO A 300 4.86 36.03 1.64
N ASP A 301 6.09 36.56 1.62
CA ASP A 301 6.84 36.88 0.39
C ASP A 301 7.72 35.75 -0.14
N ALA A 302 7.71 34.58 0.49
CA ALA A 302 8.48 33.43 0.01
C ALA A 302 8.05 33.02 -1.41
N GLU A 303 9.01 32.74 -2.30
CA GLU A 303 8.72 32.22 -3.63
C GLU A 303 8.02 30.86 -3.51
N ARG A 304 6.86 30.71 -4.18
CA ARG A 304 6.05 29.49 -4.15
C ARG A 304 5.92 28.93 -5.57
N PRO A 305 6.79 27.98 -5.96
CA PRO A 305 6.74 27.33 -7.26
C PRO A 305 5.40 26.65 -7.58
N TYR A 306 4.69 26.21 -6.54
CA TYR A 306 3.33 25.69 -6.61
C TYR A 306 2.47 26.37 -5.54
N LYS A 307 1.25 26.75 -5.93
CA LYS A 307 0.22 27.26 -5.02
C LYS A 307 -0.89 26.24 -4.95
N ALA A 308 -1.22 25.77 -3.74
CA ALA A 308 -2.29 24.81 -3.53
C ALA A 308 -3.62 25.34 -4.11
N TRP A 309 -4.22 24.56 -5.00
CA TRP A 309 -5.54 24.83 -5.53
C TRP A 309 -6.58 24.78 -4.41
N GLY A 310 -7.54 25.71 -4.42
CA GLY A 310 -8.58 25.80 -3.39
C GLY A 310 -8.10 26.26 -2.01
N TYR A 311 -6.89 26.81 -1.88
CA TYR A 311 -6.42 27.38 -0.61
C TYR A 311 -7.31 28.57 -0.17
N PRO A 312 -7.70 28.68 1.12
CA PRO A 312 -7.34 27.81 2.25
C PRO A 312 -8.28 26.62 2.48
N VAL A 313 -9.37 26.50 1.71
CA VAL A 313 -10.39 25.46 1.87
C VAL A 313 -9.80 24.05 1.82
N THR A 314 -8.89 23.77 0.88
CA THR A 314 -8.31 22.43 0.73
C THR A 314 -7.49 21.96 1.94
N PRO A 315 -6.53 22.74 2.50
CA PRO A 315 -5.91 22.42 3.79
C PRO A 315 -6.91 22.30 4.94
N LEU A 316 -7.89 23.19 5.04
CA LEU A 316 -8.84 23.19 6.15
C LEU A 316 -9.74 21.95 6.13
N LEU A 317 -10.19 21.51 4.96
CA LEU A 317 -10.93 20.26 4.79
C LEU A 317 -10.09 19.05 5.20
N PHE A 318 -8.82 19.01 4.82
CA PHE A 318 -7.93 17.92 5.23
C PHE A 318 -7.74 17.86 6.75
N LEU A 319 -7.65 19.02 7.42
CA LEU A 319 -7.50 19.07 8.88
C LEU A 319 -8.79 18.73 9.64
N ALA A 320 -9.94 18.81 8.97
CA ALA A 320 -11.24 18.53 9.58
C ALA A 320 -11.64 17.04 9.50
N VAL A 321 -11.05 16.29 8.56
CA VAL A 321 -11.27 14.86 8.33
C VAL A 321 -10.23 14.04 9.08
#